data_AF-A0A6I2HYC1-F1
#
_entry.id   AF-A0A6I2HYC1-F1
#
_cell.length_a   1.000
_cell.length_b   1.000
_cell.length_c   1.000
_cell.angle_alpha   90.00
_cell.angle_beta   90.00
_cell.angle_gamma   90.00
#
_symmetry.space_group_name_H-M   'P 1'
#
loop_
_entity.id
_entity.type
_entity.pdbx_description
1 polymer ?
#
loop_
_entity_poly.entity_id
_entity_poly.type
_entity_poly.pdbx_seq_one_letter_code
_entity_poly.pdbx_strand_id
1 'polypeptide(L)'
;MKPENKAHVLKKISAQMQAVLDFQAARPQPTPVGSDFPSQRLAYNEERRFWNEGGSRMFRSEDVNIETRWGEVRTRIYAPQASTPATLFYLHGGGFVLGNIDTHDRIMRLLADYSGCTVIGIDYTLSPEAKFPQAIEESVDVCTFYHHHAAKFALNMHAIGFAGDSAGAMLALATALWLRDKKQDCGEVKGLLLWYGLYGLRDSASRRLYGGQWDGLTEADLASYESAYLSHPQDRESPYYCLFNTTLSDAVPPCFIAAAEYDPLIDDSLALCHTLLEHGQPCRYEMYPGTLHAFLHYSRMLPVADDALRDGARYFRQQLNIF
;
A
#
# COMPACT_ATOMS: atom_id res chain seq x y z
N MET A 1 19.30 16.69 -7.34
CA MET A 1 19.19 18.13 -6.98
C MET A 1 19.93 18.36 -5.66
N LYS A 2 20.54 19.53 -5.41
CA LYS A 2 21.24 19.76 -4.14
C LYS A 2 20.24 19.86 -2.96
N PRO A 3 20.57 19.40 -1.73
CA PRO A 3 19.64 19.42 -0.60
C PRO A 3 19.06 20.80 -0.28
N GLU A 4 19.82 21.88 -0.48
CA GLU A 4 19.39 23.26 -0.25
C GLU A 4 18.27 23.74 -1.18
N ASN A 5 18.05 23.06 -2.31
CA ASN A 5 16.96 23.39 -3.23
C ASN A 5 15.64 22.70 -2.85
N LYS A 6 15.65 21.77 -1.88
CA LYS A 6 14.43 21.12 -1.42
C LYS A 6 13.57 22.12 -0.64
N ALA A 7 12.26 21.98 -0.76
CA ALA A 7 11.34 22.81 -0.01
C ALA A 7 11.54 22.60 1.50
N HIS A 8 11.34 23.65 2.29
CA HIS A 8 11.31 23.55 3.75
C HIS A 8 10.00 22.91 4.24
N VAL A 9 9.80 21.64 3.92
CA VAL A 9 8.57 20.87 4.14
C VAL A 9 8.08 20.94 5.59
N LEU A 10 8.98 20.80 6.57
CA LEU A 10 8.63 20.83 8.00
C LEU A 10 8.02 22.16 8.47
N LYS A 11 8.18 23.25 7.70
CA LYS A 11 7.53 24.54 7.99
C LYS A 11 6.12 24.66 7.39
N LYS A 12 5.68 23.68 6.60
CA LYS A 12 4.45 23.72 5.81
C LYS A 12 3.44 22.63 6.16
N ILE A 13 3.86 21.56 6.82
CA ILE A 13 2.97 20.49 7.27
C ILE A 13 1.91 21.02 8.24
N SER A 14 0.79 20.30 8.34
CA SER A 14 -0.29 20.67 9.27
C SER A 14 0.19 20.59 10.72
N ALA A 15 -0.45 21.35 11.62
CA ALA A 15 -0.15 21.30 13.05
C ALA A 15 -0.32 19.88 13.64
N GLN A 16 -1.26 19.10 13.11
CA GLN A 16 -1.47 17.72 13.54
C GLN A 16 -0.36 16.79 13.05
N MET A 17 0.13 16.98 11.82
CA MET A 17 1.29 16.23 11.33
C MET A 17 2.57 16.61 12.11
N GLN A 18 2.75 17.90 12.44
CA GLN A 18 3.85 18.32 13.31
C GLN A 18 3.76 17.64 14.69
N ALA A 19 2.56 17.51 15.28
CA ALA A 19 2.37 16.82 16.55
C ALA A 19 2.76 15.33 16.50
N VAL A 20 2.61 14.67 15.34
CA VAL A 20 3.11 13.30 15.13
C VAL A 20 4.64 13.27 15.16
N LEU A 21 5.30 14.19 14.45
CA LEU A 21 6.76 14.27 14.43
C LEU A 21 7.33 14.59 15.83
N ASP A 22 6.70 15.52 16.55
CA ASP A 22 7.07 15.87 17.92
C ASP A 22 6.91 14.68 18.87
N PHE A 23 5.84 13.90 18.69
CA PHE A 23 5.58 12.68 19.45
C PHE A 23 6.65 11.61 19.22
N GLN A 24 7.12 11.43 17.99
CA GLN A 24 8.22 10.54 17.65
C GLN A 24 9.53 11.07 18.26
N ALA A 25 9.85 12.36 18.05
CA ALA A 25 11.08 12.97 18.56
C ALA A 25 11.19 12.94 20.09
N ALA A 26 10.07 12.98 20.81
CA ALA A 26 10.03 12.92 22.27
C ALA A 26 10.28 11.51 22.86
N ARG A 27 10.40 10.47 22.03
CA ARG A 27 10.60 9.09 22.47
C ARG A 27 11.89 8.49 21.92
N PRO A 28 12.55 7.57 22.67
CA PRO A 28 13.63 6.78 22.12
C PRO A 28 13.16 6.05 20.86
N GLN A 29 13.78 6.36 19.72
CA GLN A 29 13.48 5.70 18.46
C GLN A 29 14.28 4.40 18.38
N PRO A 30 13.65 3.27 18.02
CA PRO A 30 14.37 2.03 17.75
C PRO A 30 15.43 2.30 16.68
N THR A 31 16.69 2.05 17.03
CA THR A 31 17.81 2.22 16.11
C THR A 31 18.20 0.85 15.57
N PRO A 32 18.36 0.67 14.25
CA PRO A 32 18.89 -0.57 13.69
C PRO A 32 20.25 -0.91 14.31
N VAL A 33 20.43 -2.16 14.74
CA VAL A 33 21.70 -2.64 15.33
C VAL A 33 22.82 -2.69 14.28
N GLY A 34 22.46 -2.85 13.01
CA GLY A 34 23.36 -2.79 11.86
C GLY A 34 22.71 -2.09 10.66
N SER A 35 23.49 -1.92 9.60
CA SER A 35 23.02 -1.33 8.34
C SER A 35 22.29 -2.32 7.42
N ASP A 36 22.15 -3.59 7.82
CA ASP A 36 21.48 -4.63 7.03
C ASP A 36 19.95 -4.54 7.13
N PHE A 37 19.24 -5.11 6.15
CA PHE A 37 17.79 -5.10 6.14
C PHE A 37 17.16 -5.84 7.33
N PRO A 38 17.67 -6.99 7.80
CA PRO A 38 17.15 -7.62 9.02
C PRO A 38 17.13 -6.70 10.24
N SER A 39 18.21 -5.96 10.49
CA SER A 39 18.27 -4.99 11.60
C SER A 39 17.30 -3.82 11.40
N GLN A 40 17.19 -3.32 10.17
CA GLN A 40 16.25 -2.26 9.83
C GLN A 40 14.79 -2.70 9.99
N ARG A 41 14.45 -3.94 9.60
CA ARG A 41 13.12 -4.54 9.79
C ARG A 41 12.75 -4.59 11.27
N LEU A 42 13.66 -5.03 12.14
CA LEU A 42 13.40 -5.06 13.59
C LEU A 42 13.11 -3.66 14.16
N ALA A 43 13.92 -2.66 13.79
CA ALA A 43 13.71 -1.29 14.22
C ALA A 43 12.39 -0.70 13.69
N TYR A 44 12.09 -0.91 12.40
CA TYR A 44 10.85 -0.48 11.78
C TYR A 44 9.62 -1.13 12.44
N ASN A 45 9.69 -2.44 12.70
CA ASN A 45 8.61 -3.17 13.36
C ASN A 45 8.35 -2.62 14.76
N GLU A 46 9.40 -2.39 15.55
CA GLU A 46 9.27 -1.85 16.91
C GLU A 46 8.71 -0.42 16.89
N GLU A 47 9.15 0.44 15.97
CA GLU A 47 8.65 1.82 15.86
C GLU A 47 7.15 1.82 15.51
N ARG A 48 6.72 0.90 14.63
CA ARG A 48 5.33 0.80 14.20
C ARG A 48 4.39 0.23 15.26
N ARG A 49 4.89 -0.38 16.35
CA ARG A 49 4.03 -0.98 17.39
C ARG A 49 3.09 0.02 18.02
N PHE A 50 3.59 1.19 18.43
CA PHE A 50 2.75 2.22 19.04
C PHE A 50 1.60 2.59 18.10
N TRP A 51 1.89 2.82 16.82
CA TRP A 51 0.89 3.23 15.84
C TRP A 51 -0.20 2.17 15.61
N ASN A 52 0.13 0.90 15.84
CA ASN A 52 -0.80 -0.22 15.67
C ASN A 52 -1.57 -0.62 16.94
N GLU A 53 -1.36 0.06 18.08
CA GLU A 53 -2.15 -0.24 19.28
C GLU A 53 -3.63 0.12 19.09
N GLY A 54 -4.50 -0.72 19.64
CA GLY A 54 -5.95 -0.57 19.54
C GLY A 54 -6.48 -0.89 18.14
N GLY A 55 -7.52 -0.17 17.71
CA GLY A 55 -8.19 -0.41 16.43
C GLY A 55 -9.48 -1.21 16.59
N SER A 56 -10.18 -1.43 15.48
CA SER A 56 -11.49 -2.07 15.49
C SER A 56 -11.39 -3.57 15.81
N ARG A 57 -12.29 -4.04 16.66
CA ARG A 57 -12.38 -5.46 17.01
C ARG A 57 -13.07 -6.21 15.86
N MET A 58 -12.41 -7.23 15.34
CA MET A 58 -12.98 -8.08 14.29
C MET A 58 -13.92 -9.15 14.88
N PHE A 59 -14.93 -9.54 14.11
CA PHE A 59 -15.73 -10.73 14.39
C PHE A 59 -14.84 -11.99 14.40
N ARG A 60 -13.92 -12.07 13.44
CA ARG A 60 -12.89 -13.11 13.36
C ARG A 60 -11.58 -12.54 12.83
N SER A 61 -10.47 -12.94 13.44
CA SER A 61 -9.11 -12.65 12.98
C SER A 61 -8.31 -13.95 13.04
N GLU A 62 -7.73 -14.39 11.93
CA GLU A 62 -6.95 -15.64 11.89
C GLU A 62 -5.79 -15.55 10.91
N ASP A 63 -4.64 -16.13 11.29
CA ASP A 63 -3.48 -16.31 10.43
C ASP A 63 -3.62 -17.61 9.65
N VAL A 64 -3.34 -17.56 8.35
CA VAL A 64 -3.37 -18.72 7.46
C VAL A 64 -2.13 -18.71 6.60
N ASN A 65 -1.42 -19.82 6.58
CA ASN A 65 -0.28 -20.02 5.71
C ASN A 65 -0.73 -20.63 4.38
N ILE A 66 -0.29 -20.03 3.28
CA ILE A 66 -0.72 -20.36 1.93
C ILE A 66 0.48 -20.81 1.12
N GLU A 67 0.39 -22.00 0.51
CA GLU A 67 1.42 -22.46 -0.42
C GLU A 67 1.31 -21.67 -1.73
N THR A 68 2.41 -21.02 -2.13
CA THR A 68 2.57 -20.34 -3.41
C THR A 68 3.62 -21.08 -4.26
N ARG A 69 3.84 -20.66 -5.50
CA ARG A 69 4.93 -21.22 -6.31
C ARG A 69 6.33 -20.97 -5.74
N TRP A 70 6.46 -20.03 -4.80
CA TRP A 70 7.72 -19.63 -4.15
C TRP A 70 7.87 -20.18 -2.73
N GLY A 71 6.91 -20.98 -2.28
CA GLY A 71 6.82 -21.49 -0.92
C GLY A 71 5.68 -20.86 -0.12
N GLU A 72 5.73 -21.05 1.19
CA GLU A 72 4.66 -20.63 2.10
C GLU A 72 4.66 -19.12 2.36
N VAL A 73 3.52 -18.47 2.14
CA VAL A 73 3.27 -17.05 2.47
C VAL A 73 2.21 -16.98 3.56
N ARG A 74 2.51 -16.25 4.64
CA ARG A 74 1.54 -15.99 5.70
C ARG A 74 0.53 -14.95 5.22
N THR A 75 -0.72 -15.15 5.58
CA THR A 75 -1.80 -14.19 5.39
C THR A 75 -2.55 -14.02 6.71
N ARG A 76 -3.24 -12.89 6.89
CA ARG A 76 -4.13 -12.67 8.03
C ARG A 76 -5.48 -12.19 7.55
N ILE A 77 -6.52 -12.93 7.91
CA ILE A 77 -7.91 -12.60 7.61
C ILE A 77 -8.46 -11.73 8.72
N TYR A 78 -9.06 -10.60 8.36
CA TYR A 78 -9.80 -9.69 9.23
C TYR A 78 -11.25 -9.63 8.76
N ALA A 79 -12.12 -10.41 9.39
CA ALA A 79 -13.55 -10.41 9.09
C ALA A 79 -14.29 -9.52 10.13
N PRO A 80 -14.91 -8.41 9.71
CA PRO A 80 -15.63 -7.52 10.61
C PRO A 80 -16.99 -8.10 11.04
N GLN A 81 -17.54 -9.03 10.27
CA GLN A 81 -18.85 -9.67 10.49
C GLN A 81 -18.87 -11.10 9.91
N ALA A 82 -19.92 -11.87 10.22
CA ALA A 82 -20.01 -13.29 9.85
C ALA A 82 -20.11 -13.54 8.33
N SER A 83 -20.64 -12.58 7.57
CA SER A 83 -20.74 -12.64 6.10
C SER A 83 -20.43 -11.28 5.53
N THR A 84 -19.52 -11.19 4.56
CA THR A 84 -19.08 -9.94 3.96
C THR A 84 -19.44 -9.87 2.47
N PRO A 85 -19.67 -8.68 1.93
CA PRO A 85 -20.07 -8.53 0.52
C PRO A 85 -18.92 -8.70 -0.47
N ALA A 86 -17.68 -8.59 -0.01
CA ALA A 86 -16.46 -8.70 -0.81
C ALA A 86 -15.27 -9.07 0.08
N THR A 87 -14.15 -9.35 -0.58
CA THR A 87 -12.83 -9.56 0.04
C THR A 87 -11.82 -8.55 -0.51
N LEU A 88 -11.14 -7.82 0.36
CA LEU A 88 -10.14 -6.81 0.01
C LEU A 88 -8.75 -7.31 0.41
N PHE A 89 -7.86 -7.51 -0.55
CA PHE A 89 -6.47 -7.89 -0.27
C PHE A 89 -5.66 -6.64 0.04
N TYR A 90 -4.91 -6.66 1.14
CA TYR A 90 -4.05 -5.56 1.55
C TYR A 90 -2.58 -5.94 1.42
N LEU A 91 -1.83 -5.13 0.68
CA LEU A 91 -0.39 -5.23 0.48
C LEU A 91 0.26 -4.06 1.20
N HIS A 92 1.12 -4.37 2.16
CA HIS A 92 1.70 -3.35 3.02
C HIS A 92 2.83 -2.55 2.35
N GLY A 93 3.05 -1.32 2.79
CA GLY A 93 4.20 -0.50 2.42
C GLY A 93 5.51 -0.94 3.09
N GLY A 94 6.56 -0.13 2.92
CA GLY A 94 7.89 -0.39 3.48
C GLY A 94 9.01 -0.52 2.45
N GLY A 95 8.87 0.10 1.28
CA GLY A 95 9.92 0.13 0.25
C GLY A 95 10.34 -1.25 -0.23
N PHE A 96 9.42 -2.22 -0.24
CA PHE A 96 9.62 -3.64 -0.57
C PHE A 96 10.51 -4.44 0.39
N VAL A 97 11.25 -3.76 1.28
CA VAL A 97 12.29 -4.37 2.13
C VAL A 97 11.95 -4.36 3.62
N LEU A 98 10.95 -3.57 4.02
CA LEU A 98 10.44 -3.42 5.39
C LEU A 98 8.95 -3.74 5.46
N GLY A 99 8.43 -3.77 6.68
CA GLY A 99 7.03 -4.03 6.96
C GLY A 99 6.72 -5.52 7.09
N ASN A 100 5.50 -5.76 7.55
CA ASN A 100 4.83 -7.05 7.66
C ASN A 100 3.36 -6.80 8.03
N ILE A 101 2.57 -7.86 8.14
CA ILE A 101 1.16 -7.78 8.60
C ILE A 101 1.00 -6.98 9.91
N ASP A 102 1.88 -7.16 10.90
CA ASP A 102 1.73 -6.53 12.21
C ASP A 102 1.98 -5.01 12.18
N THR A 103 2.87 -4.53 11.31
CA THR A 103 3.13 -3.08 11.12
C THR A 103 1.98 -2.31 10.47
N HIS A 104 1.00 -3.02 9.88
CA HIS A 104 -0.17 -2.46 9.21
C HIS A 104 -1.49 -3.00 9.80
N ASP A 105 -1.43 -3.72 10.94
CA ASP A 105 -2.57 -4.39 11.56
C ASP A 105 -3.72 -3.43 11.85
N ARG A 106 -3.43 -2.24 12.38
CA ARG A 106 -4.45 -1.22 12.66
C ARG A 106 -5.10 -0.71 11.37
N ILE A 107 -4.32 -0.46 10.32
CA ILE A 107 -4.84 0.01 9.03
C ILE A 107 -5.83 -1.03 8.47
N MET A 108 -5.44 -2.30 8.44
CA MET A 108 -6.29 -3.38 7.93
C MET A 108 -7.55 -3.58 8.77
N ARG A 109 -7.47 -3.49 10.11
CA ARG A 109 -8.65 -3.56 11.00
C ARG A 109 -9.63 -2.42 10.76
N LEU A 110 -9.14 -1.18 10.64
CA LEU A 110 -9.97 -0.02 10.37
C LEU A 110 -10.61 -0.11 8.98
N LEU A 111 -9.85 -0.57 7.98
CA LEU A 111 -10.35 -0.74 6.62
C LEU A 111 -11.43 -1.84 6.55
N ALA A 112 -11.27 -2.95 7.28
CA ALA A 112 -12.29 -3.98 7.42
C ALA A 112 -13.56 -3.43 8.06
N ASP A 113 -13.43 -2.71 9.18
CA ASP A 113 -14.55 -2.08 9.88
C ASP A 113 -15.31 -1.07 9.01
N TYR A 114 -14.59 -0.13 8.38
CA TYR A 114 -15.19 0.94 7.59
C TYR A 114 -15.80 0.45 6.28
N SER A 115 -15.22 -0.58 5.65
CA SER A 115 -15.77 -1.16 4.43
C SER A 115 -16.91 -2.14 4.71
N GLY A 116 -16.92 -2.77 5.89
CA GLY A 116 -17.75 -3.95 6.18
C GLY A 116 -17.34 -5.19 5.39
N CYS A 117 -16.16 -5.16 4.75
CA CYS A 117 -15.62 -6.24 3.93
C CYS A 117 -14.56 -7.02 4.68
N THR A 118 -14.34 -8.28 4.30
CA THR A 118 -13.20 -9.02 4.81
C THR A 118 -11.93 -8.40 4.24
N VAL A 119 -10.94 -8.10 5.08
CA VAL A 119 -9.60 -7.69 4.62
C VAL A 119 -8.64 -8.85 4.82
N ILE A 120 -7.81 -9.15 3.82
CA ILE A 120 -6.75 -10.17 3.92
C ILE A 120 -5.41 -9.49 3.70
N GLY A 121 -4.61 -9.39 4.77
CA GLY A 121 -3.23 -8.96 4.67
C GLY A 121 -2.35 -10.07 4.09
N ILE A 122 -1.50 -9.73 3.12
CA ILE A 122 -0.55 -10.66 2.50
C ILE A 122 0.87 -10.31 3.00
N ASP A 123 1.51 -11.24 3.71
CA ASP A 123 2.89 -11.11 4.22
C ASP A 123 3.88 -11.53 3.12
N TYR A 124 3.84 -10.82 1.98
CA TYR A 124 4.64 -11.15 0.81
C TYR A 124 6.14 -11.17 1.15
N THR A 125 6.92 -12.00 0.46
CA THR A 125 8.34 -12.15 0.75
C THR A 125 9.08 -10.85 0.42
N LEU A 126 9.83 -10.33 1.39
CA LEU A 126 10.52 -9.05 1.27
C LEU A 126 11.77 -9.16 0.41
N SER A 127 12.11 -8.04 -0.23
CA SER A 127 13.41 -7.84 -0.84
C SER A 127 14.48 -7.52 0.20
N PRO A 128 15.77 -7.84 -0.07
CA PRO A 128 16.35 -8.33 -1.32
C PRO A 128 16.31 -9.86 -1.49
N GLU A 129 15.77 -10.62 -0.54
CA GLU A 129 15.66 -12.07 -0.60
C GLU A 129 14.73 -12.51 -1.74
N ALA A 130 13.55 -11.89 -1.82
CA ALA A 130 12.69 -11.94 -3.00
C ALA A 130 13.01 -10.78 -3.94
N LYS A 131 12.90 -11.03 -5.24
CA LYS A 131 13.07 -10.02 -6.28
C LYS A 131 11.84 -9.92 -7.15
N PHE A 132 11.66 -8.79 -7.83
CA PHE A 132 10.63 -8.63 -8.85
C PHE A 132 10.68 -9.81 -9.86
N PRO A 133 9.55 -10.48 -10.18
CA PRO A 133 8.16 -10.15 -9.81
C PRO A 133 7.57 -10.99 -8.64
N GLN A 134 8.39 -11.64 -7.80
CA GLN A 134 7.96 -12.65 -6.83
C GLN A 134 6.77 -12.22 -5.94
N ALA A 135 6.83 -11.06 -5.29
CA ALA A 135 5.74 -10.59 -4.42
C ALA A 135 4.40 -10.42 -5.15
N ILE A 136 4.42 -10.07 -6.44
CA ILE A 136 3.21 -9.97 -7.28
C ILE A 136 2.66 -11.36 -7.53
N GLU A 137 3.52 -12.32 -7.89
CA GLU A 137 3.12 -13.72 -8.13
C GLU A 137 2.59 -14.40 -6.87
N GLU A 138 3.22 -14.19 -5.72
CA GLU A 138 2.73 -14.66 -4.42
C GLU A 138 1.33 -14.12 -4.13
N SER A 139 1.10 -12.84 -4.42
CA SER A 139 -0.19 -12.19 -4.20
C SER A 139 -1.29 -12.74 -5.14
N VAL A 140 -0.94 -13.04 -6.39
CA VAL A 140 -1.82 -13.72 -7.34
C VAL A 140 -2.14 -15.15 -6.88
N ASP A 141 -1.14 -15.89 -6.42
CA ASP A 141 -1.30 -17.27 -5.93
C ASP A 141 -2.19 -17.30 -4.67
N VAL A 142 -2.02 -16.36 -3.74
CA VAL A 142 -2.88 -16.17 -2.56
C VAL A 142 -4.32 -15.85 -2.96
N CYS A 143 -4.51 -14.91 -3.89
CA CYS A 143 -5.85 -14.55 -4.37
C CYS A 143 -6.56 -15.76 -5.03
N THR A 144 -5.82 -16.52 -5.84
CA THR A 144 -6.30 -17.74 -6.51
C THR A 144 -6.66 -18.82 -5.49
N PHE A 145 -5.82 -19.00 -4.47
CA PHE A 145 -6.08 -19.96 -3.40
C PHE A 145 -7.39 -19.64 -2.68
N TYR A 146 -7.59 -18.39 -2.27
CA TYR A 146 -8.80 -17.99 -1.56
C TYR A 146 -10.03 -18.05 -2.46
N HIS A 147 -9.90 -17.76 -3.76
CA HIS A 147 -10.99 -17.93 -4.71
C HIS A 147 -11.48 -19.38 -4.75
N HIS A 148 -10.56 -20.36 -4.83
CA HIS A 148 -10.91 -21.79 -4.83
C HIS A 148 -11.37 -22.33 -3.48
N HIS A 149 -11.00 -21.68 -2.37
CA HIS A 149 -11.33 -22.12 -1.01
C HIS A 149 -12.32 -21.17 -0.30
N ALA A 150 -13.05 -20.34 -1.03
CA ALA A 150 -13.88 -19.27 -0.48
C ALA A 150 -14.87 -19.79 0.58
N ALA A 151 -15.53 -20.93 0.31
CA ALA A 151 -16.47 -21.55 1.25
C ALA A 151 -15.82 -22.01 2.56
N LYS A 152 -14.58 -22.55 2.50
CA LYS A 152 -13.84 -23.01 3.69
C LYS A 152 -13.56 -21.85 4.64
N PHE A 153 -13.27 -20.68 4.09
CA PHE A 153 -12.92 -19.49 4.86
C PHE A 153 -14.09 -18.52 5.03
N ALA A 154 -15.31 -18.87 4.61
CA ALA A 154 -16.48 -17.99 4.63
C ALA A 154 -16.23 -16.62 3.96
N LEU A 155 -15.54 -16.64 2.82
CA LEU A 155 -15.20 -15.44 2.04
C LEU A 155 -16.19 -15.25 0.88
N ASN A 156 -16.51 -14.00 0.57
CA ASN A 156 -17.10 -13.66 -0.72
C ASN A 156 -15.97 -13.27 -1.68
N MET A 157 -15.67 -14.17 -2.62
CA MET A 157 -14.65 -14.01 -3.66
C MET A 157 -15.26 -13.72 -5.04
N HIS A 158 -16.56 -13.43 -5.14
CA HIS A 158 -17.17 -12.96 -6.39
C HIS A 158 -16.81 -11.49 -6.67
N ALA A 159 -16.68 -10.70 -5.61
CA ALA A 159 -16.23 -9.32 -5.66
C ALA A 159 -14.98 -9.18 -4.79
N ILE A 160 -13.89 -8.72 -5.40
CA ILE A 160 -12.62 -8.50 -4.72
C ILE A 160 -12.10 -7.09 -4.91
N GLY A 161 -11.11 -6.69 -4.13
CA GLY A 161 -10.33 -5.49 -4.37
C GLY A 161 -8.89 -5.69 -3.94
N PHE A 162 -8.03 -4.74 -4.33
CA PHE A 162 -6.68 -4.64 -3.79
C PHE A 162 -6.48 -3.27 -3.17
N ALA A 163 -5.74 -3.25 -2.07
CA ALA A 163 -5.47 -2.08 -1.28
C ALA A 163 -4.00 -2.11 -0.89
N GLY A 164 -3.37 -0.95 -0.79
CA GLY A 164 -2.02 -0.88 -0.32
C GLY A 164 -1.50 0.54 -0.25
N ASP A 165 -0.40 0.71 0.46
CA ASP A 165 0.19 2.01 0.71
C ASP A 165 1.66 2.04 0.29
N SER A 166 2.13 3.14 -0.31
CA SER A 166 3.51 3.26 -0.79
C SER A 166 3.89 2.12 -1.78
N ALA A 167 4.92 1.34 -1.47
CA ALA A 167 5.27 0.10 -2.17
C ALA A 167 4.09 -0.88 -2.31
N GLY A 168 3.23 -0.97 -1.29
CA GLY A 168 2.03 -1.80 -1.32
C GLY A 168 0.98 -1.32 -2.32
N ALA A 169 0.87 0.00 -2.54
CA ALA A 169 0.00 0.54 -3.61
C ALA A 169 0.51 0.16 -5.00
N MET A 170 1.84 0.11 -5.21
CA MET A 170 2.42 -0.42 -6.44
C MET A 170 2.00 -1.87 -6.65
N LEU A 171 2.20 -2.71 -5.62
CA LEU A 171 1.87 -4.13 -5.68
C LEU A 171 0.37 -4.36 -5.90
N ALA A 172 -0.51 -3.56 -5.26
CA ALA A 172 -1.95 -3.67 -5.41
C ALA A 172 -2.40 -3.43 -6.85
N LEU A 173 -1.91 -2.36 -7.48
CA LEU A 173 -2.21 -2.08 -8.88
C LEU A 173 -1.55 -3.11 -9.81
N ALA A 174 -0.29 -3.48 -9.57
CA ALA A 174 0.43 -4.45 -10.38
C ALA A 174 -0.23 -5.84 -10.37
N THR A 175 -0.67 -6.32 -9.20
CA THR A 175 -1.39 -7.60 -9.06
C THR A 175 -2.71 -7.59 -9.82
N ALA A 176 -3.49 -6.51 -9.73
CA ALA A 176 -4.76 -6.42 -10.46
C ALA A 176 -4.54 -6.38 -11.98
N LEU A 177 -3.55 -5.61 -12.46
CA LEU A 177 -3.18 -5.57 -13.87
C LEU A 177 -2.64 -6.92 -14.35
N TRP A 178 -1.89 -7.64 -13.52
CA TRP A 178 -1.42 -8.99 -13.80
C TRP A 178 -2.60 -9.96 -14.00
N LEU A 179 -3.58 -9.96 -13.08
CA LEU A 179 -4.79 -10.78 -13.21
C LEU A 179 -5.55 -10.48 -14.51
N ARG A 180 -5.73 -9.18 -14.83
CA ARG A 180 -6.37 -8.73 -16.08
C ARG A 180 -5.63 -9.24 -17.31
N ASP A 181 -4.32 -8.97 -17.39
CA ASP A 181 -3.51 -9.27 -18.58
C ASP A 181 -3.37 -10.77 -18.81
N LYS A 182 -3.29 -11.56 -17.73
CA LYS A 182 -3.25 -13.02 -17.78
C LYS A 182 -4.64 -13.66 -17.90
N LYS A 183 -5.71 -12.87 -17.86
CA LYS A 183 -7.11 -13.34 -17.89
C LYS A 183 -7.39 -14.39 -16.81
N GLN A 184 -6.81 -14.18 -15.64
CA GLN A 184 -6.92 -15.09 -14.51
C GLN A 184 -8.12 -14.67 -13.66
N ASP A 185 -9.14 -15.51 -13.62
CA ASP A 185 -10.33 -15.26 -12.81
C ASP A 185 -10.06 -15.61 -11.34
N CYS A 186 -10.10 -14.59 -10.49
CA CYS A 186 -10.02 -14.74 -9.04
C CYS A 186 -11.16 -13.99 -8.34
N GLY A 187 -12.22 -13.66 -9.09
CA GLY A 187 -13.24 -12.70 -8.68
C GLY A 187 -13.15 -11.38 -9.44
N GLU A 188 -14.28 -10.68 -9.54
CA GLU A 188 -14.33 -9.38 -10.20
C GLU A 188 -13.63 -8.32 -9.33
N VAL A 189 -12.60 -7.68 -9.86
CA VAL A 189 -11.89 -6.60 -9.17
C VAL A 189 -12.76 -5.34 -9.19
N LYS A 190 -13.45 -5.08 -8.08
CA LYS A 190 -14.38 -3.97 -7.92
C LYS A 190 -13.69 -2.66 -7.58
N GLY A 191 -12.50 -2.69 -7.00
CA GLY A 191 -11.77 -1.45 -6.71
C GLY A 191 -10.34 -1.63 -6.24
N LEU A 192 -9.57 -0.58 -6.46
CA LEU A 192 -8.17 -0.43 -6.08
C LEU A 192 -8.05 0.76 -5.12
N LEU A 193 -7.51 0.54 -3.93
CA LEU A 193 -7.30 1.58 -2.92
C LEU A 193 -5.81 1.86 -2.77
N LEU A 194 -5.34 2.96 -3.35
CA LEU A 194 -3.93 3.23 -3.58
C LEU A 194 -3.52 4.48 -2.81
N TRP A 195 -2.91 4.31 -1.64
CA TRP A 195 -2.43 5.42 -0.82
C TRP A 195 -0.96 5.72 -1.10
N TYR A 196 -0.68 6.95 -1.55
CA TYR A 196 0.65 7.54 -1.75
C TYR A 196 1.65 6.59 -2.45
N GLY A 197 1.16 5.89 -3.49
CA GLY A 197 1.93 4.91 -4.23
C GLY A 197 2.96 5.51 -5.18
N LEU A 198 3.95 4.67 -5.53
CA LEU A 198 4.87 4.86 -6.65
C LEU A 198 4.51 3.88 -7.77
N TYR A 199 4.52 4.33 -9.03
CA TYR A 199 4.04 3.51 -10.16
C TYR A 199 5.02 3.45 -11.33
N GLY A 200 6.25 3.96 -11.13
CA GLY A 200 7.35 3.80 -12.08
C GLY A 200 8.02 5.09 -12.53
N LEU A 201 7.58 6.26 -12.07
CA LEU A 201 8.28 7.49 -12.43
C LEU A 201 9.70 7.45 -11.86
N ARG A 202 10.66 7.74 -12.74
CA ARG A 202 12.10 7.75 -12.40
C ARG A 202 12.52 9.10 -11.83
N ASP A 203 11.83 10.16 -12.24
CA ASP A 203 12.03 11.52 -11.78
C ASP A 203 10.73 12.31 -11.93
N SER A 204 10.56 13.38 -11.17
CA SER A 204 9.39 14.25 -11.20
C SER A 204 9.67 15.58 -10.48
N ALA A 205 8.77 16.56 -10.60
CA ALA A 205 8.91 17.83 -9.90
C ALA A 205 8.92 17.62 -8.37
N SER A 206 7.99 16.80 -7.87
CA SER A 206 7.89 16.43 -6.46
C SER A 206 9.09 15.63 -5.95
N ARG A 207 9.61 14.65 -6.70
CA ARG A 207 10.85 13.92 -6.33
C ARG A 207 12.06 14.83 -6.18
N ARG A 208 12.11 15.91 -6.98
CA ARG A 208 13.15 16.94 -6.88
C ARG A 208 12.91 17.89 -5.70
N LEU A 209 11.67 18.29 -5.44
CA LEU A 209 11.31 19.30 -4.43
C LEU A 209 11.20 18.74 -3.00
N TYR A 210 10.81 17.48 -2.84
CA TYR A 210 10.50 16.82 -1.56
C TYR A 210 11.39 15.59 -1.31
N GLY A 211 11.17 14.90 -0.19
CA GLY A 211 11.96 13.76 0.27
C GLY A 211 13.17 14.17 1.12
N GLY A 212 13.38 13.55 2.26
CA GLY A 212 14.43 13.92 3.20
C GLY A 212 14.62 12.92 4.32
N GLN A 213 15.43 13.28 5.31
CA GLN A 213 15.65 12.44 6.50
C GLN A 213 14.37 12.25 7.33
N TRP A 214 13.39 13.17 7.21
CA TRP A 214 12.13 13.11 7.96
C TRP A 214 11.14 12.08 7.43
N ASP A 215 11.27 11.63 6.17
CA ASP A 215 10.39 10.64 5.54
C ASP A 215 11.14 9.41 4.99
N GLY A 216 12.47 9.46 4.91
CA GLY A 216 13.29 8.36 4.38
C GLY A 216 13.13 8.16 2.87
N LEU A 217 12.74 9.21 2.13
CA LEU A 217 12.48 9.16 0.69
C LEU A 217 13.35 10.11 -0.11
N THR A 218 14.65 10.17 0.21
CA THR A 218 15.60 10.83 -0.68
C THR A 218 15.74 10.06 -1.99
N GLU A 219 16.32 10.71 -3.01
CA GLU A 219 16.67 10.07 -4.29
C GLU A 219 17.57 8.83 -4.07
N ALA A 220 18.44 8.87 -3.05
CA ALA A 220 19.30 7.75 -2.69
C ALA A 220 18.52 6.60 -2.02
N ASP A 221 17.56 6.91 -1.16
CA ASP A 221 16.71 5.90 -0.50
C ASP A 221 15.86 5.17 -1.54
N LEU A 222 15.18 5.91 -2.43
CA LEU A 222 14.38 5.36 -3.52
C LEU A 222 15.21 4.48 -4.46
N ALA A 223 16.43 4.90 -4.80
CA ALA A 223 17.34 4.08 -5.61
C ALA A 223 17.81 2.82 -4.87
N SER A 224 17.98 2.88 -3.55
CA SER A 224 18.33 1.73 -2.72
C SER A 224 17.20 0.70 -2.68
N TYR A 225 15.95 1.14 -2.46
CA TYR A 225 14.77 0.26 -2.50
C TYR A 225 14.57 -0.38 -3.86
N GLU A 226 14.68 0.39 -4.94
CA GLU A 226 14.60 -0.16 -6.31
C GLU A 226 15.69 -1.21 -6.55
N SER A 227 16.94 -0.93 -6.16
CA SER A 227 18.05 -1.87 -6.33
C SER A 227 17.87 -3.14 -5.50
N ALA A 228 17.23 -3.03 -4.33
CA ALA A 228 16.88 -4.19 -3.52
C ALA A 228 15.75 -4.99 -4.15
N TYR A 229 14.77 -4.34 -4.78
CA TYR A 229 13.58 -4.98 -5.35
C TYR A 229 13.81 -5.64 -6.71
N LEU A 230 14.48 -4.97 -7.65
CA LEU A 230 14.62 -5.47 -9.02
C LEU A 230 15.63 -6.61 -9.14
N SER A 231 15.34 -7.57 -10.02
CA SER A 231 16.26 -8.67 -10.37
C SER A 231 17.31 -8.20 -11.36
N HIS A 232 16.87 -7.43 -12.35
CA HIS A 232 17.67 -6.95 -13.48
C HIS A 232 17.38 -5.47 -13.79
N PRO A 233 18.36 -4.71 -14.33
CA PRO A 233 18.12 -3.32 -14.71
C PRO A 233 16.98 -3.10 -15.72
N GLN A 234 16.70 -4.09 -16.57
CA GLN A 234 15.63 -4.06 -17.57
C GLN A 234 14.24 -4.13 -16.93
N ASP A 235 14.13 -4.67 -15.71
CA ASP A 235 12.85 -4.77 -14.99
C ASP A 235 12.26 -3.38 -14.72
N ARG A 236 13.07 -2.32 -14.74
CA ARG A 236 12.63 -0.92 -14.69
C ARG A 236 11.60 -0.59 -15.76
N GLU A 237 11.66 -1.23 -16.91
CA GLU A 237 10.75 -1.00 -18.04
C GLU A 237 9.59 -2.00 -18.07
N SER A 238 9.57 -2.97 -17.15
CA SER A 238 8.52 -3.98 -17.07
C SER A 238 7.15 -3.32 -16.85
N PRO A 239 6.08 -3.74 -17.54
CA PRO A 239 4.74 -3.20 -17.38
C PRO A 239 4.12 -3.49 -16.00
N TYR A 240 4.77 -4.32 -15.18
CA TYR A 240 4.37 -4.64 -13.81
C TYR A 240 5.26 -4.00 -12.73
N TYR A 241 6.21 -3.15 -13.13
CA TYR A 241 6.95 -2.26 -12.22
C TYR A 241 6.77 -0.80 -12.62
N CYS A 242 7.12 -0.44 -13.86
CA CYS A 242 6.69 0.80 -14.46
C CYS A 242 5.29 0.61 -15.05
N LEU A 243 4.28 0.84 -14.23
CA LEU A 243 2.88 0.60 -14.59
C LEU A 243 2.40 1.57 -15.68
N PHE A 244 3.11 2.67 -15.92
CA PHE A 244 2.89 3.53 -17.08
C PHE A 244 3.29 2.88 -18.42
N ASN A 245 4.08 1.79 -18.39
CA ASN A 245 4.43 1.01 -19.57
C ASN A 245 3.40 -0.10 -19.88
N THR A 246 2.36 -0.28 -19.06
CA THR A 246 1.24 -1.17 -19.37
C THR A 246 0.10 -0.45 -20.08
N THR A 247 -0.88 -1.21 -20.58
CA THR A 247 -2.13 -0.64 -21.08
C THR A 247 -2.98 -0.14 -19.91
N LEU A 248 -3.06 1.18 -19.73
CA LEU A 248 -3.96 1.85 -18.78
C LEU A 248 -5.21 2.45 -19.44
N SER A 249 -5.37 2.23 -20.75
CA SER A 249 -6.48 2.77 -21.54
C SER A 249 -7.71 1.87 -21.63
N ASP A 250 -7.64 0.66 -21.08
CA ASP A 250 -8.70 -0.34 -21.18
C ASP A 250 -8.76 -1.24 -19.94
N ALA A 251 -9.99 -1.57 -19.54
CA ALA A 251 -10.32 -2.51 -18.47
C ALA A 251 -9.52 -2.35 -17.17
N VAL A 252 -9.22 -1.11 -16.75
CA VAL A 252 -8.61 -0.83 -15.45
C VAL A 252 -9.72 -0.79 -14.38
N PRO A 253 -9.61 -1.57 -13.28
CA PRO A 253 -10.58 -1.49 -12.19
C PRO A 253 -10.70 -0.09 -11.59
N PRO A 254 -11.84 0.28 -10.98
CA PRO A 254 -12.02 1.57 -10.31
C PRO A 254 -10.91 1.90 -9.30
N CYS A 255 -10.18 3.00 -9.50
CA CYS A 255 -9.05 3.40 -8.67
C CYS A 255 -9.38 4.56 -7.73
N PHE A 256 -9.29 4.34 -6.42
CA PHE A 256 -9.13 5.40 -5.43
C PHE A 256 -7.64 5.70 -5.26
N ILE A 257 -7.22 6.91 -5.63
CA ILE A 257 -5.82 7.35 -5.64
C ILE A 257 -5.69 8.46 -4.60
N ALA A 258 -5.10 8.13 -3.46
CA ALA A 258 -4.84 9.06 -2.38
C ALA A 258 -3.39 9.55 -2.42
N ALA A 259 -3.15 10.84 -2.24
CA ALA A 259 -1.80 11.41 -2.20
C ALA A 259 -1.58 12.25 -0.94
N ALA A 260 -0.33 12.30 -0.46
CA ALA A 260 0.10 13.23 0.59
C ALA A 260 0.72 14.49 -0.03
N GLU A 261 0.38 15.68 0.50
CA GLU A 261 0.78 16.97 -0.10
C GLU A 261 2.31 17.13 -0.22
N TYR A 262 3.04 16.76 0.84
CA TYR A 262 4.48 16.95 0.94
C TYR A 262 5.24 15.64 0.79
N ASP A 263 4.90 14.89 -0.26
CA ASP A 263 5.46 13.58 -0.57
C ASP A 263 6.20 13.63 -1.90
N PRO A 264 7.46 13.15 -2.01
CA PRO A 264 8.13 13.04 -3.30
C PRO A 264 7.40 12.15 -4.32
N LEU A 265 6.46 11.30 -3.91
CA LEU A 265 5.71 10.40 -4.78
C LEU A 265 4.35 10.96 -5.27
N ILE A 266 3.98 12.20 -4.89
CA ILE A 266 2.69 12.79 -5.30
C ILE A 266 2.51 12.84 -6.82
N ASP A 267 3.59 13.08 -7.59
CA ASP A 267 3.49 13.12 -9.05
C ASP A 267 3.25 11.73 -9.66
N ASP A 268 3.66 10.63 -9.02
CA ASP A 268 3.28 9.27 -9.48
C ASP A 268 1.76 9.11 -9.40
N SER A 269 1.15 9.56 -8.30
CA SER A 269 -0.32 9.53 -8.11
C SER A 269 -1.07 10.45 -9.07
N LEU A 270 -0.55 11.66 -9.32
CA LEU A 270 -1.11 12.58 -10.30
C LEU A 270 -1.01 12.03 -11.73
N ALA A 271 0.15 11.47 -12.10
CA ALA A 271 0.34 10.86 -13.41
C ALA A 271 -0.65 9.70 -13.62
N LEU A 272 -0.81 8.81 -12.64
CA LEU A 272 -1.78 7.71 -12.72
C LEU A 272 -3.20 8.24 -12.90
N CYS A 273 -3.64 9.19 -12.08
CA CYS A 273 -5.00 9.75 -12.19
C CYS A 273 -5.24 10.39 -13.56
N HIS A 274 -4.32 11.24 -14.04
CA HIS A 274 -4.47 11.89 -15.33
C HIS A 274 -4.51 10.86 -16.48
N THR A 275 -3.63 9.85 -16.46
CA THR A 275 -3.66 8.79 -17.47
C THR A 275 -5.01 8.06 -17.51
N LEU A 276 -5.57 7.72 -16.35
CA LEU A 276 -6.87 7.04 -16.27
C LEU A 276 -8.01 7.93 -16.77
N LEU A 277 -8.03 9.22 -16.38
CA LEU A 277 -9.06 10.17 -16.81
C LEU A 277 -9.04 10.43 -18.32
N GLU A 278 -7.86 10.59 -18.92
CA GLU A 278 -7.70 10.80 -20.38
C GLU A 278 -8.24 9.61 -21.20
N HIS A 279 -8.30 8.42 -20.60
CA HIS A 279 -8.86 7.22 -21.22
C HIS A 279 -10.24 6.81 -20.68
N GLY A 280 -10.90 7.69 -19.94
CA GLY A 280 -12.24 7.43 -19.39
C GLY A 280 -12.32 6.26 -18.41
N GLN A 281 -11.19 5.85 -17.83
CA GLN A 281 -11.15 4.80 -16.81
C GLN A 281 -11.66 5.35 -15.46
N PRO A 282 -12.40 4.54 -14.68
CA PRO A 282 -12.97 4.99 -13.42
C PRO A 282 -11.87 5.26 -12.38
N CYS A 283 -11.75 6.49 -11.91
CA CYS A 283 -10.89 6.81 -10.79
C CYS A 283 -11.41 8.00 -9.97
N ARG A 284 -10.94 8.09 -8.73
CA ARG A 284 -11.07 9.26 -7.85
C ARG A 284 -9.71 9.59 -7.28
N TYR A 285 -9.27 10.83 -7.44
CA TYR A 285 -8.07 11.35 -6.81
C TYR A 285 -8.43 12.21 -5.60
N GLU A 286 -7.68 12.04 -4.52
CA GLU A 286 -7.80 12.85 -3.30
C GLU A 286 -6.40 13.17 -2.76
N MET A 287 -6.11 14.46 -2.56
CA MET A 287 -4.87 14.89 -1.92
C MET A 287 -5.16 15.34 -0.49
N TYR A 288 -4.40 14.81 0.47
CA TYR A 288 -4.57 15.11 1.89
C TYR A 288 -3.61 16.23 2.32
N PRO A 289 -4.12 17.44 2.61
CA PRO A 289 -3.28 18.61 2.83
C PRO A 289 -2.48 18.52 4.14
N GLY A 290 -1.29 19.09 4.14
CA GLY A 290 -0.41 19.17 5.31
C GLY A 290 0.14 17.83 5.78
N THR A 291 0.12 16.80 4.93
CA THR A 291 0.61 15.45 5.26
C THR A 291 1.94 15.14 4.58
N LEU A 292 2.72 14.27 5.23
CA LEU A 292 3.92 13.63 4.70
C LEU A 292 3.58 12.23 4.18
N HIS A 293 4.52 11.61 3.49
CA HIS A 293 4.46 10.18 3.18
C HIS A 293 4.22 9.33 4.44
N ALA A 294 3.59 8.16 4.27
CA ALA A 294 3.26 7.20 5.33
C ALA A 294 2.27 7.70 6.41
N PHE A 295 1.52 8.78 6.15
CA PHE A 295 0.63 9.37 7.16
C PHE A 295 -0.49 8.43 7.64
N LEU A 296 -0.85 7.41 6.87
CA LEU A 296 -1.97 6.49 7.15
C LEU A 296 -1.80 5.73 8.47
N HIS A 297 -0.56 5.46 8.89
CA HIS A 297 -0.25 4.82 10.18
C HIS A 297 -0.71 5.66 11.37
N TYR A 298 -0.82 6.98 11.22
CA TYR A 298 -0.96 7.90 12.34
C TYR A 298 -2.40 8.15 12.77
N SER A 299 -3.38 7.33 12.34
CA SER A 299 -4.81 7.50 12.66
C SER A 299 -5.15 7.52 14.16
N ARG A 300 -4.22 7.17 15.05
CA ARG A 300 -4.34 7.38 16.50
C ARG A 300 -4.26 8.85 16.92
N MET A 301 -3.54 9.67 16.15
CA MET A 301 -3.20 11.06 16.50
C MET A 301 -3.50 12.06 15.38
N LEU A 302 -3.65 11.58 14.14
CA LEU A 302 -3.83 12.36 12.94
C LEU A 302 -5.20 12.04 12.34
N PRO A 303 -6.25 12.84 12.63
CA PRO A 303 -7.60 12.63 12.10
C PRO A 303 -7.65 12.46 10.59
N VAL A 304 -6.86 13.22 9.83
CA VAL A 304 -6.80 13.11 8.36
C VAL A 304 -6.33 11.73 7.87
N ALA A 305 -5.57 10.98 8.68
CA ALA A 305 -5.24 9.58 8.38
C ALA A 305 -6.45 8.65 8.51
N ASP A 306 -7.34 8.90 9.49
CA ASP A 306 -8.61 8.18 9.62
C ASP A 306 -9.57 8.52 8.48
N ASP A 307 -9.65 9.81 8.11
CA ASP A 307 -10.44 10.27 6.97
C ASP A 307 -10.00 9.58 5.67
N ALA A 308 -8.68 9.47 5.45
CA ALA A 308 -8.15 8.78 4.28
C ALA A 308 -8.50 7.29 4.20
N LEU A 309 -8.57 6.60 5.34
CA LEU A 309 -9.04 5.22 5.42
C LEU A 309 -10.54 5.14 5.14
N ARG A 310 -11.34 6.04 5.72
CA ARG A 310 -12.79 6.09 5.51
C ARG A 310 -13.16 6.40 4.07
N ASP A 311 -12.44 7.29 3.42
CA ASP A 311 -12.72 7.67 2.04
C ASP A 311 -12.41 6.54 1.06
N GLY A 312 -11.29 5.83 1.24
CA GLY A 312 -10.99 4.61 0.48
C GLY A 312 -12.03 3.51 0.73
N ALA A 313 -12.39 3.26 1.99
CA ALA A 313 -13.43 2.30 2.34
C ALA A 313 -14.78 2.64 1.73
N ARG A 314 -15.18 3.92 1.78
CA ARG A 314 -16.43 4.42 1.17
C ARG A 314 -16.40 4.26 -0.35
N TYR A 315 -15.27 4.58 -0.99
CA TYR A 315 -15.11 4.37 -2.43
C TYR A 315 -15.30 2.90 -2.80
N PHE A 316 -14.68 1.97 -2.07
CA PHE A 316 -14.84 0.53 -2.33
C PHE A 316 -16.30 0.09 -2.17
N ARG A 317 -16.98 0.51 -1.09
CA ARG A 317 -18.40 0.22 -0.88
C ARG A 317 -19.30 0.73 -2.01
N GLN A 318 -18.99 1.90 -2.58
CA GLN A 318 -19.72 2.43 -3.73
C GLN A 318 -19.59 1.52 -4.96
N GLN A 319 -18.41 0.94 -5.22
CA GLN A 319 -18.22 -0.01 -6.32
C GLN A 319 -18.97 -1.33 -6.12
N LEU A 320 -19.30 -1.66 -4.87
CA LEU A 320 -20.14 -2.79 -4.50
C LEU A 320 -21.65 -2.47 -4.53
N ASN A 321 -22.03 -1.20 -4.76
CA ASN A 321 -23.40 -0.68 -4.62
C ASN A 321 -23.97 -0.86 -3.20
N ILE A 322 -23.13 -0.68 -2.18
CA ILE A 322 -23.50 -0.80 -0.77
C ILE A 322 -23.41 0.59 -0.13
N PHE A 323 -24.56 1.12 0.29
CA PHE A 323 -24.67 2.42 0.95
C PHE A 323 -24.50 2.24 2.46
#